data_AF-A0A392WDC3-F1
#
_entry.id   AF-A0A392WDC3-F1
#
_cell.length_a   1.000
_cell.length_b   1.000
_cell.length_c   1.000
_cell.angle_alpha   90.00
_cell.angle_beta   90.00
_cell.angle_gamma   90.00
#
_symmetry.space_group_name_H-M   'P 1'
#
loop_
_entity.id
_entity.type
_entity.pdbx_description
1 polymer ?
#
loop_
_entity_poly.entity_id
_entity_poly.type
_entity_poly.pdbx_seq_one_letter_code
_entity_poly.pdbx_strand_id
1 'polypeptide(L)' 'TDEEYAEMLQTLALPGRDWRYTTSGSRSRLQITNMMPAAKGWAKWLVRNFESC' A
#
# COMPACT_ATOMS: atom_id res chain seq x y z
N THR A 1 -18.20 -1.02 -0.63
CA THR A 1 -18.61 0.23 -1.33
C THR A 1 -17.42 1.17 -1.46
N ASP A 2 -17.49 2.20 -2.31
CA ASP A 2 -16.43 3.22 -2.43
C ASP A 2 -16.08 3.89 -1.07
N GLU A 3 -17.02 3.91 -0.12
CA GLU A 3 -16.76 4.37 1.25
C GLU A 3 -15.72 3.51 1.98
N GLU A 4 -15.79 2.18 1.89
CA GLU A 4 -14.80 1.29 2.52
C GLU A 4 -13.40 1.49 1.93
N TYR A 5 -13.33 1.78 0.62
CA TYR A 5 -12.09 2.08 -0.06
C TYR A 5 -11.51 3.43 0.38
N ALA A 6 -12.37 4.44 0.53
CA ALA A 6 -12.00 5.76 1.03
C ALA A 6 -11.51 5.71 2.49
N GLU A 7 -12.17 4.93 3.35
CA GLU A 7 -11.77 4.72 4.74
C GLU A 7 -10.43 3.98 4.85
N MET A 8 -10.20 2.97 4.02
CA MET A 8 -8.90 2.29 3.93
C MET A 8 -7.79 3.25 3.50
N LEU A 9 -8.02 4.06 2.46
CA LEU A 9 -7.04 5.05 1.99
C LEU A 9 -6.76 6.12 3.03
N GLN A 10 -7.79 6.62 3.72
CA GLN A 10 -7.63 7.59 4.79
C GLN A 10 -6.84 6.99 5.97
N THR A 11 -7.12 5.74 6.31
CA THR A 11 -6.38 4.99 7.34
C THR A 11 -4.91 4.77 6.96
N LEU A 12 -4.62 4.49 5.68
CA LEU A 12 -3.25 4.37 5.18
C LEU A 12 -2.53 5.72 5.10
N ALA A 13 -3.27 6.82 4.94
CA ALA A 13 -2.75 8.18 4.94
C ALA A 13 -2.49 8.73 6.36
N LEU A 14 -2.94 8.05 7.42
CA LEU A 14 -2.67 8.47 8.80
C LEU A 14 -1.17 8.40 9.10
N PRO A 15 -0.59 9.48 9.66
CA PRO A 15 0.82 9.51 10.01
C PRO A 15 1.09 8.43 11.06
N GLY A 16 1.94 7.46 10.72
CA GLY A 16 2.20 6.31 11.57
C GLY A 16 1.53 5.01 11.13
N ARG A 17 1.00 4.91 9.91
CA ARG A 17 0.78 3.63 9.19
C ARG A 17 1.59 3.52 7.90
N ASP A 18 2.40 4.52 7.62
CA ASP A 18 3.26 4.67 6.46
C ASP A 18 4.59 3.91 6.60
N TRP A 19 4.59 2.72 7.22
CA TRP A 19 5.82 1.96 7.47
C TRP A 19 6.07 0.92 6.39
N ARG A 20 7.33 0.77 5.98
CA ARG A 20 7.79 -0.35 5.16
C ARG A 20 8.97 -1.02 5.85
N TYR A 21 9.02 -2.35 5.78
CA TYR A 21 10.22 -3.11 6.15
C TYR A 21 11.24 -3.05 5.02
N THR A 22 12.47 -2.64 5.34
CA THR A 22 13.62 -2.75 4.43
C THR A 22 13.97 -4.22 4.23
N THR A 23 14.79 -4.50 3.22
CA THR A 23 15.34 -5.85 3.01
C THR A 23 16.18 -6.36 4.19
N SER A 24 16.67 -5.45 5.04
CA SER A 24 17.32 -5.75 6.33
C SER A 24 16.35 -5.92 7.50
N GLY A 25 15.02 -5.91 7.25
CA GLY A 25 13.99 -6.02 8.28
C GLY A 25 13.79 -4.77 9.13
N SER A 26 14.44 -3.66 8.81
CA SER A 26 14.32 -2.41 9.55
C SER A 26 13.06 -1.65 9.13
N ARG A 27 12.37 -1.04 10.10
CA ARG A 27 11.15 -0.26 9.83
C ARG A 27 11.54 1.15 9.34
N SER A 28 11.21 1.48 8.10
CA SER A 28 11.44 2.80 7.51
C SER A 28 10.12 3.45 7.12
N ARG A 29 10.06 4.78 7.19
CA ARG A 29 8.87 5.56 6.87
C ARG A 29 8.77 5.76 5.35
N LEU A 30 7.76 5.15 4.76
CA LEU A 30 7.39 5.29 3.36
C LEU A 30 6.69 6.64 3.18
N GLN A 31 7.39 7.63 2.65
CA GLN A 31 6.74 8.93 2.35
C GLN A 31 5.49 8.73 1.49
N ILE A 32 4.45 9.52 1.75
CA ILE A 32 3.15 9.49 1.04
C ILE A 32 3.33 9.50 -0.48
N THR A 33 4.30 10.26 -1.00
CA THR A 33 4.65 10.31 -2.43
C THR A 33 5.08 8.95 -3.00
N ASN A 34 5.72 8.11 -2.19
CA ASN A 34 6.16 6.76 -2.55
C ASN A 34 5.11 5.69 -2.26
N MET A 35 4.01 6.02 -1.57
CA MET A 35 2.91 5.11 -1.29
C MET A 35 2.07 4.84 -2.55
N MET A 36 1.86 5.85 -3.39
CA MET A 36 1.14 5.73 -4.67
C MET A 36 1.77 4.70 -5.63
N PRO A 37 3.09 4.75 -5.94
CA PRO A 37 3.70 3.74 -6.80
C PRO A 37 3.74 2.35 -6.15
N ALA A 38 3.84 2.26 -4.82
CA ALA A 38 3.74 0.99 -4.11
C ALA A 38 2.34 0.37 -4.27
N ALA A 39 1.28 1.13 -4.01
CA ALA A 39 -0.11 0.69 -4.18
C ALA A 39 -0.39 0.23 -5.62
N LYS A 40 0.12 0.96 -6.62
CA LYS A 40 0.03 0.55 -8.03
C LYS A 40 0.77 -0.76 -8.32
N GLY A 41 1.92 -0.98 -7.69
CA GLY A 41 2.68 -2.23 -7.78
C GLY A 41 1.91 -3.41 -7.17
N TRP A 42 1.32 -3.23 -5.98
CA TRP A 42 0.48 -4.22 -5.33
C TRP A 42 -0.76 -4.56 -6.14
N ALA A 43 -1.45 -3.56 -6.69
CA ALA A 43 -2.60 -3.78 -7.57
C ALA A 43 -2.24 -4.60 -8.82
N LYS A 44 -1.12 -4.27 -9.49
CA LYS A 44 -0.63 -5.06 -10.63
C LYS A 44 -0.27 -6.50 -10.26
N TRP A 45 0.36 -6.68 -9.10
CA TRP A 45 0.71 -8.03 -8.62
C TRP A 45 -0.54 -8.86 -8.31
N LEU A 46 -1.53 -8.27 -7.62
CA LEU A 46 -2.80 -8.93 -7.32
C LEU A 46 -3.54 -9.34 -8.59
N VAL A 47 -3.69 -8.43 -9.56
CA VAL A 47 -4.32 -8.71 -10.85
C VAL A 47 -3.63 -9.90 -11.53
N ARG A 48 -2.29 -9.86 -11.66
CA ARG A 48 -1.54 -10.97 -12.29
C ARG A 48 -1.63 -12.30 -11.54
N ASN A 49 -1.77 -12.27 -10.22
CA ASN A 49 -1.78 -13.47 -9.39
C ASN A 49 -3.18 -14.08 -9.22
N PHE A 50 -4.24 -13.29 -9.41
CA PHE A 50 -5.64 -13.71 -9.29
C PHE A 50 -6.40 -13.80 -10.62
N GLU A 51 -5.91 -13.23 -11.72
CA GLU A 51 -6.43 -13.47 -13.09
C GLU A 51 -6.09 -14.86 -13.64
N SER A 52 -5.39 -15.69 -12.87
CA SER A 52 -5.08 -17.08 -13.23
C SER A 52 -6.10 -18.09 -12.69
N CYS A 53 -7.27 -17.63 -12.23
CA CYS A 53 -8.40 -18.46 -11.80
C CYS A 53 -9.51 -18.49 -12.86
#